data_AF-A0A399NWN8-F1
#
_entry.id   AF-A0A399NWN8-F1
#
_cell.length_a   1.000
_cell.length_b   1.000
_cell.length_c   1.000
_cell.angle_alpha   90.00
_cell.angle_beta   90.00
_cell.angle_gamma   90.00
#
_symmetry.space_group_name_H-M   'P 1'
#
loop_
_entity.id
_entity.type
_entity.pdbx_description
1 polymer ?
#
loop_
_entity_poly.entity_id
_entity_poly.type
_entity_poly.pdbx_seq_one_letter_code
_entity_poly.pdbx_strand_id
1 'polypeptide(L)'
;RVLQASLRSAGAHRIAGGELQGLVWQAETFGFHLAEMEVRQHSQVHREALREVLAVASADASGEQAPELAPMTVEVLDVFRTLARLQQRHGVAPFSRFIVSFTQSADDIRTVHELAALALGSAEEAPVLDVIPLFETFADLNASTEILDGMIRLPQVAARLAQTGRKLEVMLGYSDSSKDVGPVSATFALFDAQARIAAWARENDIELTLFHGRGGALGRGGGP
;
A
#
# COMPACT_ATOMS: atom_id res chain seq x y z
N ARG A 1 16.49 13.59 -21.14
CA ARG A 1 16.12 15.03 -21.22
C ARG A 1 17.23 15.93 -21.80
N VAL A 2 18.52 15.76 -21.41
CA VAL A 2 19.64 16.57 -21.94
C VAL A 2 19.73 16.58 -23.47
N LEU A 3 19.74 15.41 -24.12
CA LEU A 3 19.76 15.31 -25.60
C LEU A 3 18.58 16.04 -26.25
N GLN A 4 17.38 15.92 -25.67
CA GLN A 4 16.19 16.58 -26.17
C GLN A 4 16.31 18.12 -26.09
N ALA A 5 16.83 18.64 -24.98
CA ALA A 5 17.08 20.07 -24.81
C ALA A 5 18.12 20.57 -25.82
N SER A 6 19.22 19.84 -26.01
CA SER A 6 20.25 20.16 -27.00
C SER A 6 19.72 20.21 -28.43
N LEU A 7 18.88 19.25 -28.81
CA LEU A 7 18.26 19.24 -30.15
C LEU A 7 17.31 20.43 -30.33
N ARG A 8 16.56 20.81 -29.29
CA ARG A 8 15.71 22.01 -29.33
C ARG A 8 16.52 23.29 -29.46
N SER A 9 17.61 23.45 -28.72
CA SER A 9 18.47 24.63 -28.81
C SER A 9 19.19 24.74 -30.17
N ALA A 10 19.46 23.60 -30.82
CA ALA A 10 20.03 23.55 -32.16
C ALA A 10 19.00 23.71 -33.29
N GLY A 11 17.72 23.99 -32.98
CA GLY A 11 16.65 24.14 -33.97
C GLY A 11 16.10 22.83 -34.54
N ALA A 12 16.58 21.67 -34.10
CA ALA A 12 16.16 20.35 -34.55
C ALA A 12 14.86 19.87 -33.87
N HIS A 13 13.82 20.70 -33.88
CA HIS A 13 12.58 20.46 -33.13
C HIS A 13 11.84 19.18 -33.52
N ARG A 14 11.86 18.81 -34.81
CA ARG A 14 11.19 17.58 -35.31
C ARG A 14 11.81 16.31 -34.73
N ILE A 15 13.14 16.26 -34.63
CA ILE A 15 13.86 15.11 -34.04
C ILE A 15 13.61 15.08 -32.53
N ALA A 16 13.68 16.24 -31.87
CA ALA A 16 13.46 16.36 -30.43
C ALA A 16 12.03 15.95 -30.00
N GLY A 17 11.03 16.21 -30.86
CA GLY A 17 9.61 15.91 -30.64
C GLY A 17 9.11 14.62 -31.26
N GLY A 18 9.96 13.89 -32.00
CA GLY A 18 9.63 12.62 -32.65
C GLY A 18 9.95 11.42 -31.76
N GLU A 19 10.73 10.48 -32.29
CA GLU A 19 11.09 9.23 -31.60
C GLU A 19 11.72 9.46 -30.22
N LEU A 20 12.56 10.49 -30.06
CA LEU A 20 13.14 10.82 -28.76
C LEU A 20 12.08 11.19 -27.72
N GLN A 21 11.02 11.91 -28.12
CA GLN A 21 9.92 12.22 -27.21
C GLN A 21 9.13 10.96 -26.85
N GLY A 22 8.94 10.05 -27.81
CA GLY A 22 8.35 8.73 -27.57
C GLY A 22 9.13 7.93 -26.53
N LEU A 23 10.46 7.85 -26.68
CA LEU A 23 11.34 7.18 -25.72
C LEU A 23 11.27 7.82 -24.33
N VAL A 24 11.25 9.15 -24.26
CA VAL A 24 11.10 9.87 -22.98
C VAL A 24 9.79 9.51 -22.30
N TRP A 25 8.67 9.50 -23.03
CA TRP A 25 7.38 9.10 -22.46
C TRP A 25 7.35 7.63 -22.03
N GLN A 26 7.98 6.73 -22.79
CA GLN A 26 8.10 5.33 -22.39
C GLN A 26 8.89 5.19 -21.09
N ALA A 27 10.04 5.87 -20.99
CA ALA A 27 10.84 5.85 -19.78
C ALA A 27 10.12 6.49 -18.57
N GLU A 28 9.37 7.58 -18.78
CA GLU A 28 8.59 8.24 -17.72
C GLU A 28 7.35 7.44 -17.31
N THR A 29 6.76 6.68 -18.24
CA THR A 29 5.57 5.85 -17.97
C THR A 29 5.92 4.52 -17.33
N PHE A 30 6.95 3.83 -17.84
CA PHE A 30 7.27 2.45 -17.46
C PHE A 30 8.47 2.34 -16.52
N GLY A 31 9.25 3.41 -16.37
CA GLY A 31 10.54 3.36 -15.70
C GLY A 31 11.45 2.28 -16.28
N PHE A 32 12.26 1.68 -15.40
CA PHE A 32 13.08 0.50 -15.71
C PHE A 32 12.54 -0.78 -15.04
N HIS A 33 11.30 -0.72 -14.56
CA HIS A 33 10.62 -1.82 -13.86
C HIS A 33 9.37 -2.30 -14.61
N LEU A 34 8.99 -1.61 -15.71
CA LEU A 34 7.80 -1.84 -16.55
C LEU A 34 6.48 -1.55 -15.82
N ALA A 35 6.28 -2.15 -14.66
CA ALA A 35 5.13 -1.95 -13.79
C ALA A 35 5.57 -1.98 -12.32
N GLU A 36 4.85 -1.26 -11.48
CA GLU A 36 5.03 -1.35 -10.04
C GLU A 36 4.37 -2.63 -9.50
N MET A 37 4.93 -3.18 -8.44
CA MET A 37 4.43 -4.38 -7.79
C MET A 37 3.70 -3.99 -6.51
N GLU A 38 2.50 -4.55 -6.36
CA GLU A 38 1.71 -4.44 -5.13
C GLU A 38 1.72 -5.78 -4.41
N VAL A 39 2.03 -5.76 -3.12
CA VAL A 39 1.82 -6.93 -2.25
C VAL A 39 0.47 -6.78 -1.57
N ARG A 40 -0.30 -7.88 -1.48
CA ARG A 40 -1.59 -7.90 -0.78
C ARG A 40 -1.69 -9.11 0.12
N GLN A 41 -2.08 -8.90 1.38
CA GLN A 41 -2.34 -9.97 2.33
C GLN A 41 -3.48 -9.59 3.29
N HIS A 42 -4.12 -10.58 3.91
CA HIS A 42 -5.23 -10.41 4.83
C HIS A 42 -4.74 -10.02 6.23
N SER A 43 -5.39 -9.05 6.88
CA SER A 43 -5.04 -8.54 8.21
C SER A 43 -4.89 -9.64 9.27
N GLN A 44 -5.83 -10.59 9.32
CA GLN A 44 -5.77 -11.76 10.20
C GLN A 44 -4.47 -12.56 10.09
N VAL A 45 -3.94 -12.77 8.88
CA VAL A 45 -2.67 -13.50 8.68
C VAL A 45 -1.51 -12.75 9.33
N HIS A 46 -1.50 -11.42 9.26
CA HIS A 46 -0.51 -10.61 9.94
C HIS A 46 -0.64 -10.68 11.47
N ARG A 47 -1.86 -10.60 12.00
CA ARG A 47 -2.10 -10.71 13.44
C ARG A 47 -1.65 -12.06 13.99
N GLU A 48 -1.88 -13.14 13.24
CA GLU A 48 -1.43 -14.48 13.58
C GLU A 48 0.09 -14.61 13.54
N ALA A 49 0.71 -14.16 12.45
CA ALA A 49 2.16 -14.14 12.31
C ALA A 49 2.85 -13.34 13.43
N LEU A 50 2.35 -12.15 13.77
CA LEU A 50 2.95 -11.34 14.83
C LEU A 50 2.86 -12.04 16.19
N ARG A 51 1.72 -12.66 16.50
CA ARG A 51 1.54 -13.41 17.74
C ARG A 51 2.55 -14.56 17.86
N GLU A 52 2.75 -15.32 16.79
CA GLU A 52 3.71 -16.42 16.76
C GLU A 52 5.15 -15.94 16.93
N VAL A 53 5.54 -14.87 16.21
CA VAL A 53 6.89 -14.29 16.33
C VAL A 53 7.16 -13.77 17.74
N LEU A 54 6.18 -13.10 18.37
CA LEU A 54 6.30 -12.65 19.75
C LEU A 54 6.37 -13.81 20.75
N ALA A 55 5.65 -14.90 20.49
CA ALA A 55 5.71 -16.10 21.33
C ALA A 55 7.12 -16.73 21.26
N VAL A 56 7.72 -16.83 20.07
CA VAL A 56 9.12 -17.28 19.90
C VAL A 56 10.08 -16.38 20.67
N ALA A 57 9.99 -15.06 20.47
CA ALA A 57 10.86 -14.11 21.16
C ALA A 57 10.72 -14.18 22.70
N SER A 58 9.50 -14.44 23.20
CA SER A 58 9.26 -14.62 24.63
C SER A 58 9.86 -15.91 25.19
N ALA A 59 9.78 -17.02 24.44
CA ALA A 59 10.37 -18.30 24.82
C ALA A 59 11.90 -18.24 24.82
N ASP A 60 12.48 -17.58 23.82
CA ASP A 60 13.93 -17.35 23.75
C ASP A 60 14.42 -16.52 24.96
N ALA A 61 13.65 -15.52 25.38
CA ALA A 61 13.97 -14.69 26.54
C ALA A 61 13.83 -15.43 27.88
N SER A 62 12.90 -16.38 28.00
CA SER A 62 12.72 -17.21 29.20
C SER A 62 13.62 -18.45 29.22
N GLY A 63 14.31 -18.76 28.12
CA GLY A 63 15.11 -19.98 27.96
C GLY A 63 14.26 -21.24 27.78
N GLU A 64 12.98 -21.07 27.43
CA GLU A 64 12.07 -22.15 27.09
C GLU A 64 12.25 -22.59 25.64
N GLN A 65 11.75 -23.78 25.29
CA GLN A 65 11.79 -24.24 23.91
C GLN A 65 10.80 -23.43 23.08
N ALA A 66 11.31 -22.62 22.15
CA ALA A 66 10.49 -21.82 21.26
C ALA A 66 9.57 -22.71 20.39
N PRO A 67 8.29 -22.31 20.20
CA PRO A 67 7.41 -22.99 19.27
C PRO A 67 7.93 -22.84 17.84
N GLU A 68 7.68 -23.86 17.00
CA GLU A 68 7.95 -23.75 15.57
C GLU A 68 6.95 -22.80 14.92
N LEU A 69 7.45 -21.86 14.11
CA LEU A 69 6.59 -20.93 13.36
C LEU A 69 5.79 -21.69 12.30
N ALA A 70 4.51 -21.33 12.14
CA ALA A 70 3.71 -21.90 11.07
C ALA A 70 4.29 -21.55 9.69
N PRO A 71 4.15 -22.41 8.67
CA PRO A 71 4.64 -22.13 7.32
C PRO A 71 4.16 -20.78 6.75
N MET A 72 2.92 -20.39 7.07
CA MET A 72 2.34 -19.10 6.66
C MET A 72 3.06 -17.91 7.32
N THR A 73 3.46 -18.03 8.58
CA THR A 73 4.24 -17.00 9.28
C THR A 73 5.61 -16.84 8.66
N VAL A 74 6.27 -17.95 8.33
CA VAL A 74 7.56 -17.92 7.61
C VAL A 74 7.41 -17.23 6.26
N GLU A 75 6.36 -17.54 5.50
CA GLU A 75 6.07 -16.91 4.21
C GLU A 75 5.88 -15.39 4.34
N VAL A 76 5.12 -14.92 5.34
CA VAL A 76 4.93 -13.48 5.62
C VAL A 76 6.26 -12.78 5.89
N LEU A 77 7.13 -13.37 6.71
CA LEU A 77 8.45 -12.79 7.00
C LEU A 77 9.35 -12.77 5.75
N ASP A 78 9.30 -13.82 4.94
CA ASP A 78 10.07 -13.91 3.70
C ASP A 78 9.61 -12.91 2.63
N VAL A 79 8.34 -12.54 2.62
CA VAL A 79 7.84 -11.44 1.78
C VAL A 79 8.51 -10.12 2.16
N PHE A 80 8.59 -9.77 3.44
CA PHE A 80 9.27 -8.53 3.87
C PHE A 80 10.77 -8.56 3.55
N ARG A 81 11.45 -9.69 3.76
CA ARG A 81 12.86 -9.87 3.37
C ARG A 81 13.06 -9.73 1.87
N THR A 82 12.12 -10.25 1.08
CA THR A 82 12.15 -10.15 -0.38
C THR A 82 11.94 -8.71 -0.83
N LEU A 83 10.98 -7.99 -0.25
CA LEU A 83 10.76 -6.57 -0.52
C LEU A 83 12.01 -5.75 -0.23
N ALA A 84 12.66 -5.96 0.92
CA ALA A 84 13.90 -5.26 1.26
C ALA A 84 15.00 -5.49 0.21
N ARG A 85 15.21 -6.73 -0.24
CA ARG A 85 16.17 -7.06 -1.30
C ARG A 85 15.82 -6.41 -2.64
N LEU A 86 14.54 -6.41 -3.01
CA LEU A 86 14.08 -5.79 -4.25
C LEU A 86 14.28 -4.28 -4.23
N GLN A 87 13.95 -3.61 -3.12
CA GLN A 87 14.15 -2.17 -2.98
C GLN A 87 15.63 -1.78 -3.05
N GLN A 88 16.52 -2.57 -2.42
CA GLN A 88 17.97 -2.34 -2.52
C GLN A 88 18.49 -2.44 -3.97
N ARG A 89 17.95 -3.38 -4.75
CA ARG A 89 18.43 -3.67 -6.11
C ARG A 89 17.80 -2.78 -7.18
N HIS A 90 16.54 -2.42 -7.01
CA HIS A 90 15.71 -1.83 -8.06
C HIS A 90 15.07 -0.48 -7.67
N GLY A 91 15.35 0.01 -6.46
CA GLY A 91 14.79 1.24 -5.92
C GLY A 91 13.47 1.01 -5.18
N VAL A 92 13.10 1.99 -4.36
CA VAL A 92 11.95 1.89 -3.44
C VAL A 92 10.61 1.97 -4.16
N ALA A 93 10.46 2.95 -5.07
CA ALA A 93 9.18 3.28 -5.69
C ALA A 93 8.39 2.06 -6.20
N PRO A 94 8.95 1.16 -7.04
CA PRO A 94 8.20 0.03 -7.60
C PRO A 94 7.83 -1.08 -6.61
N PHE A 95 8.34 -1.07 -5.38
CA PHE A 95 8.16 -2.16 -4.41
C PHE A 95 7.73 -1.66 -3.02
N SER A 96 7.07 -0.49 -2.98
CA SER A 96 6.66 0.16 -1.73
C SER A 96 5.22 -0.16 -1.32
N ARG A 97 4.34 -0.44 -2.30
CA ARG A 97 2.89 -0.59 -2.09
C ARG A 97 2.54 -1.91 -1.40
N PHE A 98 1.91 -1.83 -0.23
CA PHE A 98 1.51 -2.99 0.57
C PHE A 98 0.06 -2.88 1.02
N ILE A 99 -0.83 -3.68 0.45
CA ILE A 99 -2.27 -3.64 0.68
C ILE A 99 -2.65 -4.60 1.82
N VAL A 100 -3.36 -4.08 2.82
CA VAL A 100 -3.90 -4.87 3.94
C VAL A 100 -5.38 -5.11 3.73
N SER A 101 -5.75 -6.33 3.34
CA SER A 101 -7.15 -6.74 3.14
C SER A 101 -7.86 -6.87 4.48
N PHE A 102 -9.17 -6.60 4.50
CA PHE A 102 -9.99 -6.60 5.70
C PHE A 102 -9.33 -5.79 6.83
N THR A 103 -8.98 -4.54 6.55
CA THR A 103 -8.47 -3.63 7.58
C THR A 103 -9.61 -3.22 8.51
N GLN A 104 -9.51 -3.55 9.79
CA GLN A 104 -10.55 -3.33 10.80
C GLN A 104 -10.09 -2.36 11.90
N SER A 105 -8.79 -2.10 12.00
CA SER A 105 -8.21 -1.20 13.00
C SER A 105 -6.89 -0.59 12.54
N ALA A 106 -6.45 0.48 13.19
CA ALA A 106 -5.11 1.03 12.97
C ALA A 106 -4.00 0.05 13.39
N ASP A 107 -4.29 -0.87 14.31
CA ASP A 107 -3.33 -1.90 14.74
C ASP A 107 -3.04 -2.92 13.65
N ASP A 108 -3.93 -3.12 12.67
CA ASP A 108 -3.64 -3.95 11.50
C ASP A 108 -2.50 -3.35 10.67
N ILE A 109 -2.45 -2.01 10.57
CA ILE A 109 -1.37 -1.29 9.89
C ILE A 109 -0.08 -1.30 10.71
N ARG A 110 -0.19 -1.10 12.03
CA ARG A 110 0.93 -1.23 12.97
C ARG A 110 1.60 -2.60 12.86
N THR A 111 0.78 -3.66 12.85
CA THR A 111 1.23 -5.07 12.77
C THR A 111 2.11 -5.30 11.54
N VAL A 112 1.78 -4.71 10.38
CA VAL A 112 2.59 -4.82 9.16
C VAL A 112 3.98 -4.21 9.36
N HIS A 113 4.05 -3.01 9.94
CA HIS A 113 5.34 -2.36 10.21
C HIS A 113 6.18 -3.10 11.26
N GLU A 114 5.54 -3.65 12.30
CA GLU A 114 6.21 -4.45 13.32
C GLU A 114 6.76 -5.76 12.74
N LEU A 115 5.98 -6.47 11.93
CA LEU A 115 6.44 -7.67 11.23
C LEU A 115 7.60 -7.36 10.27
N ALA A 116 7.53 -6.25 9.55
CA ALA A 116 8.61 -5.82 8.66
C ALA A 116 9.93 -5.58 9.43
N ALA A 117 9.85 -4.94 10.60
CA ALA A 117 11.01 -4.73 11.47
C ALA A 117 11.54 -6.06 12.05
N LEU A 118 10.66 -6.93 12.54
CA LEU A 118 11.05 -8.23 13.09
C LEU A 118 11.64 -9.17 12.03
N ALA A 119 11.16 -9.10 10.79
CA ALA A 119 11.68 -9.92 9.69
C ALA A 119 13.13 -9.59 9.32
N LEU A 120 13.54 -8.33 9.52
CA LEU A 120 14.86 -7.81 9.15
C LEU A 120 15.77 -7.58 10.37
N GLY A 121 15.23 -7.55 11.60
CA GLY A 121 15.96 -7.39 12.85
C GLY A 121 15.91 -5.97 13.44
N SER A 122 15.50 -4.97 12.66
CA SER A 122 15.37 -3.58 13.10
C SER A 122 14.38 -2.81 12.24
N ALA A 123 13.88 -1.67 12.75
CA ALA A 123 13.00 -0.79 11.98
C ALA A 123 13.75 -0.05 10.86
N GLU A 124 15.05 0.19 11.05
CA GLU A 124 15.93 0.86 10.09
C GLU A 124 16.24 -0.02 8.87
N GLU A 125 16.32 -1.34 9.05
CA GLU A 125 16.58 -2.30 7.97
C GLU A 125 15.29 -2.78 7.28
N ALA A 126 14.12 -2.46 7.85
CA ALA A 126 12.83 -2.81 7.27
C ALA A 126 12.64 -2.15 5.88
N PRO A 127 11.94 -2.82 4.94
CA PRO A 127 11.58 -2.19 3.67
C PRO A 127 10.73 -0.94 3.90
N VAL A 128 10.86 0.03 3.00
CA VAL A 128 10.00 1.22 3.00
C VAL A 128 8.62 0.81 2.47
N LEU A 129 7.58 0.98 3.27
CA LEU A 129 6.23 0.55 2.93
C LEU A 129 5.26 1.74 2.85
N ASP A 130 4.53 1.80 1.74
CA ASP A 130 3.27 2.54 1.59
C ASP A 130 2.14 1.55 1.89
N VAL A 131 1.75 1.48 3.17
CA VAL A 131 0.71 0.55 3.62
C VAL A 131 -0.67 1.11 3.29
N ILE A 132 -1.44 0.37 2.49
CA ILE A 132 -2.73 0.79 1.92
C ILE A 132 -3.83 0.00 2.64
N PRO A 133 -4.66 0.62 3.50
CA PRO A 133 -5.80 -0.05 4.10
C PRO A 133 -6.85 -0.35 3.02
N LEU A 134 -7.34 -1.59 3.00
CA LEU A 134 -8.46 -2.00 2.16
C LEU A 134 -9.70 -2.25 3.05
N PHE A 135 -10.73 -1.43 2.83
CA PHE A 135 -12.04 -1.54 3.48
C PHE A 135 -13.01 -2.32 2.58
N GLU A 136 -13.52 -3.45 3.08
CA GLU A 136 -14.26 -4.43 2.28
C GLU A 136 -15.69 -4.67 2.78
N THR A 137 -15.94 -4.61 4.09
CA THR A 137 -17.29 -4.80 4.65
C THR A 137 -17.97 -3.47 4.94
N PHE A 138 -19.29 -3.51 5.15
CA PHE A 138 -20.04 -2.31 5.55
C PHE A 138 -19.54 -1.72 6.88
N ALA A 139 -19.17 -2.58 7.83
CA ALA A 139 -18.62 -2.15 9.12
C ALA A 139 -17.30 -1.42 8.95
N ASP A 140 -16.39 -1.96 8.12
CA ASP A 140 -15.09 -1.35 7.86
C ASP A 140 -15.24 0.00 7.15
N LEU A 141 -16.14 0.10 6.16
CA LEU A 141 -16.44 1.36 5.47
C LEU A 141 -17.01 2.42 6.43
N ASN A 142 -17.84 2.02 7.38
CA ASN A 142 -18.36 2.93 8.41
C ASN A 142 -17.26 3.40 9.37
N ALA A 143 -16.38 2.51 9.81
CA ALA A 143 -15.27 2.82 10.72
C ALA A 143 -14.04 3.46 10.03
N SER A 144 -14.03 3.53 8.70
CA SER A 144 -12.87 3.92 7.89
C SER A 144 -12.14 5.18 8.38
N THR A 145 -12.86 6.27 8.64
CA THR A 145 -12.25 7.53 9.10
C THR A 145 -11.62 7.43 10.48
N GLU A 146 -12.21 6.66 11.40
CA GLU A 146 -11.64 6.41 12.73
C GLU A 146 -10.35 5.58 12.63
N ILE A 147 -10.37 4.55 11.79
CA ILE A 147 -9.21 3.71 11.52
C ILE A 147 -8.08 4.55 10.90
N LEU A 148 -8.40 5.40 9.93
CA LEU A 148 -7.44 6.28 9.28
C LEU A 148 -6.86 7.31 10.26
N ASP A 149 -7.67 7.85 11.18
CA ASP A 149 -7.22 8.75 12.25
C ASP A 149 -6.19 8.09 13.16
N GLY A 150 -6.41 6.82 13.52
CA GLY A 150 -5.44 6.02 14.27
C GLY A 150 -4.18 5.72 13.44
N MET A 151 -4.36 5.40 12.16
CA MET A 151 -3.26 5.05 11.23
C MET A 151 -2.26 6.21 11.07
N ILE A 152 -2.72 7.45 10.84
CA ILE A 152 -1.81 8.58 10.61
C ILE A 152 -1.01 9.00 11.86
N ARG A 153 -1.43 8.56 13.06
CA ARG A 153 -0.72 8.78 14.32
C ARG A 153 0.39 7.75 14.56
N LEU A 154 0.45 6.68 13.77
CA LEU A 154 1.53 5.71 13.85
C LEU A 154 2.85 6.36 13.41
N PRO A 155 3.95 6.21 14.18
CA PRO A 155 5.23 6.85 13.86
C PRO A 155 5.74 6.54 12.45
N GLN A 156 5.58 5.29 12.01
CA GLN A 156 6.01 4.82 10.69
C GLN A 156 5.21 5.49 9.56
N VAL A 157 3.90 5.62 9.73
CA VAL A 157 3.02 6.29 8.76
C VAL A 157 3.29 7.79 8.73
N ALA A 158 3.41 8.44 9.90
CA ALA A 158 3.73 9.86 9.99
C ALA A 158 5.08 10.20 9.34
N ALA A 159 6.10 9.37 9.57
CA ALA A 159 7.41 9.51 8.92
C ALA A 159 7.29 9.35 7.40
N ARG A 160 6.49 8.39 6.93
CA ARG A 160 6.27 8.17 5.49
C ARG A 160 5.55 9.35 4.85
N LEU A 161 4.50 9.89 5.48
CA LEU A 161 3.79 11.09 5.01
C LEU A 161 4.72 12.30 4.86
N ALA A 162 5.67 12.49 5.79
CA ALA A 162 6.65 13.57 5.69
C ALA A 162 7.58 13.43 4.46
N GLN A 163 7.85 12.21 4.02
CA GLN A 163 8.71 11.92 2.86
C GLN A 163 7.98 12.01 1.52
N THR A 164 6.67 11.75 1.49
CA THR A 164 5.88 11.64 0.26
C THR A 164 5.10 12.90 -0.09
N GLY A 165 5.21 13.98 0.71
CA GLY A 165 4.38 15.17 0.55
C GLY A 165 2.94 14.94 1.03
N ARG A 166 2.79 14.14 2.11
CA ARG A 166 1.51 13.77 2.74
C ARG A 166 0.56 13.00 1.82
N LYS A 167 1.13 12.21 0.90
CA LYS A 167 0.37 11.28 0.05
C LYS A 167 -0.04 10.05 0.82
N LEU A 168 -1.31 9.69 0.73
CA LEU A 168 -1.86 8.48 1.34
C LEU A 168 -2.88 7.84 0.39
N GLU A 169 -2.84 6.52 0.30
CA GLU A 169 -3.79 5.77 -0.51
C GLU A 169 -4.73 4.95 0.37
N VAL A 170 -6.00 4.87 -0.03
CA VAL A 170 -7.00 4.03 0.61
C VAL A 170 -7.69 3.21 -0.45
N MET A 171 -7.76 1.89 -0.23
CA MET A 171 -8.41 0.99 -1.16
C MET A 171 -9.84 0.67 -0.73
N LEU A 172 -10.77 0.65 -1.69
CA LEU A 172 -12.18 0.36 -1.46
C LEU A 172 -12.62 -0.89 -2.22
N GLY A 173 -13.16 -1.88 -1.51
CA GLY A 173 -13.64 -3.14 -2.07
C GLY A 173 -15.12 -3.09 -2.45
N TYR A 174 -15.45 -3.25 -3.74
CA TYR A 174 -16.85 -3.20 -4.22
C TYR A 174 -17.58 -4.54 -4.11
N SER A 175 -16.89 -5.61 -4.48
CA SER A 175 -17.49 -6.94 -4.68
C SER A 175 -17.84 -7.62 -3.37
N ASP A 176 -16.98 -7.48 -2.35
CA ASP A 176 -17.24 -8.08 -1.04
C ASP A 176 -18.28 -7.28 -0.25
N SER A 177 -18.31 -5.95 -0.36
CA SER A 177 -19.44 -5.14 0.16
C SER A 177 -20.77 -5.52 -0.49
N SER A 178 -20.78 -5.84 -1.79
CA SER A 178 -22.00 -6.27 -2.50
C SER A 178 -22.50 -7.63 -2.05
N LYS A 179 -21.61 -8.54 -1.60
CA LYS A 179 -22.00 -9.83 -1.00
C LYS A 179 -22.53 -9.67 0.42
N ASP A 180 -22.03 -8.67 1.14
CA ASP A 180 -22.37 -8.38 2.54
C ASP A 180 -23.78 -7.77 2.67
N VAL A 181 -24.06 -6.66 1.97
CA VAL A 181 -25.31 -5.89 2.14
C VAL A 181 -26.18 -5.77 0.88
N GLY A 182 -25.78 -6.45 -0.21
CA GLY A 182 -26.41 -6.34 -1.52
C GLY A 182 -25.91 -5.13 -2.34
N PRO A 183 -26.05 -5.16 -3.68
CA PRO A 183 -25.35 -4.25 -4.59
C PRO A 183 -25.80 -2.77 -4.50
N VAL A 184 -27.08 -2.50 -4.24
CA VAL A 184 -27.59 -1.12 -4.12
C VAL A 184 -27.08 -0.47 -2.85
N SER A 185 -27.23 -1.15 -1.71
CA SER A 185 -26.75 -0.69 -0.41
C SER A 185 -25.23 -0.51 -0.42
N ALA A 186 -24.49 -1.46 -1.01
CA ALA A 186 -23.04 -1.37 -1.16
C ALA A 186 -22.63 -0.14 -1.99
N THR A 187 -23.34 0.17 -3.08
CA THR A 187 -23.05 1.36 -3.89
C THR A 187 -23.21 2.65 -3.09
N PHE A 188 -24.30 2.77 -2.32
CA PHE A 188 -24.53 3.95 -1.50
C PHE A 188 -23.54 4.05 -0.34
N ALA A 189 -23.25 2.94 0.34
CA ALA A 189 -22.26 2.88 1.41
C ALA A 189 -20.86 3.28 0.93
N LEU A 190 -20.47 2.83 -0.27
CA LEU A 190 -19.19 3.22 -0.88
C LEU A 190 -19.18 4.70 -1.27
N PHE A 191 -20.27 5.23 -1.81
CA PHE A 191 -20.37 6.67 -2.11
C PHE A 191 -20.22 7.52 -0.84
N ASP A 192 -20.94 7.16 0.23
CA ASP A 192 -20.84 7.86 1.51
C ASP A 192 -19.44 7.73 2.13
N ALA A 193 -18.87 6.53 2.14
CA ALA A 193 -17.50 6.31 2.62
C ALA A 193 -16.47 7.13 1.85
N GLN A 194 -16.56 7.20 0.51
CA GLN A 194 -15.67 8.03 -0.31
C GLN A 194 -15.78 9.52 0.06
N ALA A 195 -17.01 10.03 0.23
CA ALA A 195 -17.23 11.41 0.64
C ALA A 195 -16.65 11.69 2.03
N ARG A 196 -16.86 10.79 2.99
CA ARG A 196 -16.32 10.90 4.36
C ARG A 196 -14.80 10.84 4.38
N ILE A 197 -14.18 9.90 3.67
CA ILE A 197 -12.72 9.77 3.58
C ILE A 197 -12.09 10.98 2.88
N ALA A 198 -12.72 11.50 1.82
CA ALA A 198 -12.25 12.70 1.14
C ALA A 198 -12.37 13.96 2.02
N ALA A 199 -13.44 14.09 2.81
CA ALA A 199 -13.57 15.16 3.79
C ALA A 199 -12.49 15.06 4.88
N TRP A 200 -12.33 13.87 5.46
CA TRP A 200 -11.31 13.56 6.44
C TRP A 200 -9.89 13.88 5.95
N ALA A 201 -9.58 13.53 4.70
CA ALA A 201 -8.26 13.80 4.12
C ALA A 201 -7.99 15.31 3.98
N ARG A 202 -8.99 16.11 3.58
CA ARG A 202 -8.86 17.58 3.55
C ARG A 202 -8.64 18.17 4.95
N GLU A 203 -9.37 17.68 5.94
CA GLU A 203 -9.25 18.14 7.33
C GLU A 203 -7.86 17.82 7.92
N ASN A 204 -7.23 16.75 7.46
CA ASN A 204 -5.91 16.30 7.91
C ASN A 204 -4.76 16.70 6.96
N ASP A 205 -4.98 17.55 5.94
CA ASP A 205 -3.97 17.96 4.95
C ASP A 205 -3.30 16.76 4.24
N ILE A 206 -4.09 15.80 3.76
CA ILE A 206 -3.61 14.58 3.09
C ILE A 206 -3.93 14.64 1.61
N GLU A 207 -2.93 14.40 0.76
CA GLU A 207 -3.10 14.14 -0.67
C GLU A 207 -3.60 12.70 -0.84
N LEU A 208 -4.92 12.54 -0.87
CA LEU A 208 -5.59 11.25 -0.90
C LEU A 208 -5.71 10.70 -2.33
N THR A 209 -5.29 9.44 -2.51
CA THR A 209 -5.67 8.62 -3.67
C THR A 209 -6.65 7.54 -3.22
N LEU A 210 -7.83 7.51 -3.86
CA LEU A 210 -8.77 6.40 -3.69
C LEU A 210 -8.47 5.30 -4.71
N PHE A 211 -8.03 4.15 -4.21
CA PHE A 211 -7.77 2.97 -5.02
C PHE A 211 -9.02 2.10 -5.11
N HIS A 212 -9.65 2.09 -6.28
CA HIS A 212 -10.84 1.29 -6.52
C HIS A 212 -10.48 -0.17 -6.83
N GLY A 213 -10.91 -1.09 -5.97
CA GLY A 213 -10.79 -2.52 -6.21
C GLY A 213 -11.66 -3.02 -7.36
N ARG A 214 -11.55 -4.31 -7.70
CA ARG A 214 -12.36 -4.91 -8.77
C ARG A 214 -13.85 -4.93 -8.41
N GLY A 215 -14.67 -4.61 -9.42
CA GLY A 215 -16.12 -4.49 -9.31
C GLY A 215 -16.59 -3.03 -9.48
N GLY A 216 -17.90 -2.82 -9.48
CA GLY A 216 -18.50 -1.49 -9.70
C GLY A 216 -18.53 -1.03 -11.16
N ALA A 217 -19.02 0.19 -11.39
CA ALA A 217 -19.12 0.77 -12.73
C ALA A 217 -17.74 1.12 -13.34
N LEU A 218 -16.77 1.51 -12.50
CA LEU A 218 -15.44 1.96 -12.90
C LEU A 218 -14.60 0.86 -13.57
N GLY A 219 -14.79 -0.40 -13.18
CA GLY A 219 -14.04 -1.54 -13.72
C GLY A 219 -14.52 -2.06 -15.08
N ARG A 220 -15.54 -1.43 -15.71
CA ARG A 220 -16.20 -1.99 -16.91
C ARG A 220 -15.38 -1.83 -18.19
N GLY A 221 -14.53 -0.80 -18.28
CA GLY A 221 -13.82 -0.48 -19.52
C GLY A 221 -14.76 -0.08 -20.68
N GLY A 222 -14.22 0.61 -21.69
CA GLY A 222 -15.06 1.29 -22.69
C GLY A 222 -15.74 2.53 -22.08
N GLY A 223 -16.58 3.24 -22.87
CA GLY A 223 -17.20 4.50 -22.46
C GLY A 223 -18.54 4.52 -21.69
N PRO A 224 -18.97 3.51 -20.90
CA PRO A 224 -20.16 3.62 -20.03
C PRO A 224 -20.12 4.76 -19.02
#